data_AF-A0A1G7HTB8-F1
#
_entry.id   AF-A0A1G7HTB8-F1
#
_cell.length_a   1.000
_cell.length_b   1.000
_cell.length_c   1.000
_cell.angle_alpha   90.00
_cell.angle_beta   90.00
_cell.angle_gamma   90.00
#
_symmetry.space_group_name_H-M   'P 1'
#
loop_
_entity.id
_entity.type
_entity.pdbx_description
1 polymer ?
#
loop_
_entity_poly.entity_id
_entity_poly.type
_entity_poly.pdbx_seq_one_letter_code
_entity_poly.pdbx_strand_id
1 'polypeptide(L)'
;MSFAPFSHALEALCAACAADATLPAPQARLLGDGLEALRADSAGFVAVVDPQNPFYLEFARYMEQGCRLEEDGLALLECLSIFFRLRQTLEPSRTPAPAEQRVQAYFERSGLWNPEDGNLVSQWYWRRIPAMGNNSGPR
;
A
#
# COMPACT_ATOMS: atom_id res chain seq x y z
N MET A 1 -6.61 15.97 0.42
CA MET A 1 -6.44 14.68 -0.28
C MET A 1 -7.69 13.85 -0.03
N SER A 2 -8.14 13.08 -1.00
CA SER A 2 -9.22 12.10 -0.79
C SER A 2 -8.98 10.88 -1.68
N PHE A 3 -9.26 9.68 -1.17
CA PHE A 3 -9.42 8.49 -2.01
C PHE A 3 -10.84 8.38 -2.59
N ALA A 4 -11.77 9.25 -2.19
CA ALA A 4 -13.15 9.25 -2.69
C ALA A 4 -13.28 9.36 -4.22
N PRO A 5 -12.44 10.13 -4.95
CA PRO A 5 -12.47 10.14 -6.42
C PRO A 5 -12.18 8.77 -7.05
N PHE A 6 -11.52 7.88 -6.32
CA PHE A 6 -11.11 6.56 -6.78
C PHE A 6 -12.04 5.44 -6.31
N SER A 7 -13.17 5.75 -5.65
CA SER A 7 -14.06 4.74 -5.06
C SER A 7 -14.52 3.68 -6.06
N HIS A 8 -14.89 4.10 -7.27
CA HIS A 8 -15.32 3.21 -8.34
C HIS A 8 -14.16 2.35 -8.88
N ALA A 9 -12.98 2.95 -9.07
CA ALA A 9 -11.79 2.22 -9.53
C ALA A 9 -11.31 1.20 -8.49
N LEU A 10 -11.36 1.56 -7.21
CA LEU A 10 -11.07 0.68 -6.08
C LEU A 10 -12.04 -0.52 -6.04
N GLU A 11 -13.33 -0.26 -6.18
CA GLU A 11 -14.35 -1.32 -6.21
C GLU A 11 -14.14 -2.28 -7.38
N ALA A 12 -13.86 -1.74 -8.58
CA ALA A 12 -13.56 -2.52 -9.76
C ALA A 12 -12.29 -3.38 -9.58
N LEU A 13 -11.25 -2.85 -8.93
CA LEU A 13 -10.02 -3.60 -8.67
C LEU A 13 -10.19 -4.68 -7.60
N CYS A 14 -10.97 -4.42 -6.54
CA CYS A 14 -11.33 -5.45 -5.56
C CYS A 14 -12.08 -6.60 -6.25
N ALA A 15 -13.04 -6.28 -7.13
CA ALA A 15 -13.79 -7.28 -7.89
C ALA A 15 -12.88 -8.05 -8.86
N ALA A 16 -11.97 -7.36 -9.56
CA ALA A 16 -10.99 -8.00 -10.43
C ALA A 16 -10.08 -8.96 -9.65
N CYS A 17 -9.54 -8.55 -8.49
CA CYS A 17 -8.72 -9.43 -7.65
C CYS A 17 -9.47 -10.69 -7.19
N ALA A 18 -10.79 -10.62 -7.00
CA ALA A 18 -11.61 -11.77 -6.63
C ALA A 18 -11.93 -12.70 -7.81
N ALA A 19 -11.96 -12.18 -9.03
CA ALA A 19 -12.30 -12.92 -10.24
C ALA A 19 -11.07 -13.45 -11.00
N ASP A 20 -9.91 -12.86 -10.77
CA ASP A 20 -8.71 -13.06 -11.59
C ASP A 20 -7.88 -14.28 -11.12
N ALA A 21 -7.47 -15.11 -12.09
CA ALA A 21 -6.64 -16.30 -11.91
C ALA A 21 -5.21 -16.13 -12.47
N THR A 22 -4.86 -14.95 -12.98
CA THR A 22 -3.62 -14.67 -13.74
C THR A 22 -2.46 -14.24 -12.84
N LEU A 23 -2.72 -13.49 -11.77
CA LEU A 23 -1.75 -13.26 -10.70
C LEU A 23 -1.52 -14.56 -9.92
N PRO A 24 -0.29 -14.86 -9.46
CA PRO A 24 -0.10 -16.01 -8.59
C PRO A 24 -0.98 -15.83 -7.35
N ALA A 25 -1.64 -16.92 -6.93
CA ALA A 25 -2.73 -16.89 -5.95
C ALA A 25 -2.46 -16.09 -4.65
N PRO A 26 -1.23 -16.04 -4.07
CA PRO A 26 -1.02 -15.22 -2.89
C PRO A 26 -1.05 -13.72 -3.19
N GLN A 27 -0.53 -13.23 -4.32
CA GLN A 27 -0.47 -11.81 -4.64
C GLN A 27 -1.85 -11.22 -4.93
N ALA A 28 -2.67 -11.90 -5.74
CA ALA A 28 -4.03 -11.44 -6.05
C ALA A 28 -4.87 -11.26 -4.78
N ARG A 29 -4.79 -12.24 -3.88
CA ARG A 29 -5.50 -12.21 -2.60
C ARG A 29 -4.98 -11.12 -1.68
N LEU A 30 -3.66 -10.96 -1.58
CA LEU A 30 -3.05 -9.91 -0.76
C LEU A 30 -3.43 -8.52 -1.26
N LEU A 31 -3.45 -8.34 -2.59
CA LEU A 31 -3.84 -7.09 -3.22
C LEU A 31 -5.32 -6.77 -2.96
N GLY A 32 -6.21 -7.75 -3.16
CA GLY A 32 -7.63 -7.58 -2.85
C GLY A 32 -7.88 -7.27 -1.36
N ASP A 33 -7.26 -8.01 -0.44
CA ASP A 33 -7.35 -7.77 1.00
C ASP A 33 -6.84 -6.37 1.38
N GLY A 34 -5.75 -5.93 0.76
CA GLY A 34 -5.15 -4.61 1.02
C GLY A 34 -5.98 -3.46 0.46
N LEU A 35 -6.52 -3.59 -0.76
CA LEU A 35 -7.42 -2.60 -1.35
C LEU A 35 -8.70 -2.44 -0.52
N GLU A 36 -9.25 -3.56 -0.03
CA GLU A 36 -10.43 -3.53 0.84
C GLU A 36 -10.13 -2.85 2.18
N ALA A 37 -8.95 -3.10 2.77
CA ALA A 37 -8.53 -2.40 3.99
C ALA A 37 -8.38 -0.88 3.78
N LEU A 38 -7.82 -0.48 2.63
CA LEU A 38 -7.73 0.93 2.27
C LEU A 38 -9.12 1.55 2.07
N ARG A 39 -10.03 0.84 1.39
CA ARG A 39 -11.40 1.30 1.14
C ARG A 39 -12.19 1.46 2.44
N ALA A 40 -12.08 0.48 3.34
CA ALA A 40 -12.78 0.45 4.62
C ALA A 40 -12.41 1.63 5.54
N ASP A 41 -11.20 2.17 5.39
CA ASP A 41 -10.73 3.30 6.21
C ASP A 41 -9.89 4.31 5.42
N SER A 42 -10.47 4.77 4.31
CA SER A 42 -9.82 5.75 3.43
C SER A 42 -9.48 7.06 4.14
N ALA A 43 -10.30 7.48 5.12
CA ALA A 43 -10.07 8.69 5.90
C ALA A 43 -8.81 8.59 6.77
N GLY A 44 -8.59 7.44 7.41
CA GLY A 44 -7.35 7.18 8.15
C GLY A 44 -6.11 7.25 7.25
N PHE A 45 -6.19 6.72 6.03
CA PHE A 45 -5.07 6.79 5.08
C PHE A 45 -4.81 8.21 4.55
N VAL A 46 -5.85 9.00 4.32
CA VAL A 46 -5.72 10.43 3.94
C VAL A 46 -4.95 11.24 4.98
N ALA A 47 -5.05 10.88 6.26
CA ALA A 47 -4.38 11.61 7.34
C ALA A 47 -2.87 11.36 7.39
N VAL A 48 -2.38 10.24 6.82
CA VAL A 48 -0.99 9.78 6.98
C VAL A 48 -0.21 9.70 5.67
N VAL A 49 -0.88 9.68 4.52
CA VAL A 49 -0.24 9.65 3.21
C VAL A 49 -0.15 11.07 2.64
N ASP A 50 1.07 11.53 2.33
CA ASP A 50 1.32 12.85 1.72
C ASP A 50 0.92 12.85 0.22
N PRO A 51 0.26 13.90 -0.33
CA PRO A 51 -0.11 13.95 -1.74
C PRO A 51 1.08 14.00 -2.70
N GLN A 52 2.24 14.41 -2.22
CA GLN A 52 3.50 14.41 -2.95
C GLN A 52 4.29 13.11 -2.74
N ASN A 53 3.74 12.15 -1.98
CA ASN A 53 4.34 10.83 -1.87
C ASN A 53 4.35 10.17 -3.26
N PRO A 54 5.51 9.67 -3.75
CA PRO A 54 5.61 9.08 -5.08
C PRO A 54 4.67 7.88 -5.27
N PHE A 55 4.45 7.09 -4.22
CA PHE A 55 3.55 5.94 -4.25
C PHE A 55 2.08 6.36 -4.25
N TYR A 56 1.74 7.51 -3.68
CA TYR A 56 0.39 8.07 -3.83
C TYR A 56 0.13 8.54 -5.26
N LEU A 57 1.10 9.23 -5.87
CA LEU A 57 1.00 9.70 -7.25
C LEU A 57 0.90 8.52 -8.23
N GLU A 58 1.69 7.48 -8.02
CA GLU A 58 1.62 6.24 -8.80
C GLU A 58 0.29 5.51 -8.61
N PHE A 59 -0.18 5.37 -7.36
CA PHE A 59 -1.50 4.80 -7.07
C PHE A 59 -2.62 5.60 -7.76
N ALA A 60 -2.61 6.92 -7.66
CA ALA A 60 -3.60 7.78 -8.30
C ALA A 60 -3.59 7.61 -9.83
N ARG A 61 -2.40 7.53 -10.44
CA ARG A 61 -2.23 7.24 -11.87
C ARG A 61 -2.91 5.94 -12.26
N TYR A 62 -2.74 4.88 -11.48
CA TYR A 62 -3.42 3.60 -11.71
C TYR A 62 -4.93 3.69 -11.59
N MET A 63 -5.45 4.46 -10.63
CA MET A 63 -6.89 4.65 -10.48
C MET A 63 -7.49 5.46 -11.63
N GLU A 64 -6.76 6.43 -12.18
CA GLU A 64 -7.23 7.30 -13.25
C GLU A 64 -7.12 6.68 -14.65
N GLN A 65 -6.02 5.95 -14.91
CA GLN A 65 -5.72 5.40 -16.24
C GLN A 65 -6.18 3.95 -16.39
N GLY A 66 -6.60 3.31 -15.30
CA GLY A 66 -6.88 1.89 -15.22
C GLY A 66 -5.62 1.09 -14.87
N CYS A 67 -5.78 0.13 -13.98
CA CYS A 67 -4.73 -0.77 -13.52
C CYS A 67 -4.92 -2.14 -14.18
N ARG A 68 -3.84 -2.69 -14.76
CA ARG A 68 -3.83 -4.05 -15.31
C ARG A 68 -3.14 -4.96 -14.32
N LEU A 69 -3.90 -5.84 -13.65
CA LEU A 69 -3.37 -6.65 -12.55
C LEU A 69 -2.14 -7.49 -12.93
N GLU A 70 -2.07 -8.00 -14.15
CA GLU A 70 -0.92 -8.75 -14.67
C GLU A 70 0.37 -7.91 -14.75
N GLU A 71 0.25 -6.63 -15.10
CA GLU A 71 1.40 -5.73 -15.35
C GLU A 71 1.71 -4.86 -14.12
N ASP A 72 0.68 -4.37 -13.46
CA ASP A 72 0.73 -3.33 -12.42
C ASP A 72 0.49 -3.87 -11.01
N GLY A 73 0.04 -5.12 -10.87
CA GLY A 73 -0.40 -5.68 -9.57
C GLY A 73 0.71 -5.67 -8.51
N LEU A 74 1.97 -5.89 -8.92
CA LEU A 74 3.11 -5.82 -8.01
C LEU A 74 3.40 -4.39 -7.55
N ALA A 75 3.41 -3.41 -8.46
CA ALA A 75 3.59 -2.00 -8.13
C ALA A 75 2.44 -1.46 -7.25
N LEU A 76 1.22 -1.94 -7.48
CA LEU A 76 0.09 -1.61 -6.63
C LEU A 76 0.23 -2.19 -5.21
N LEU A 77 0.77 -3.41 -5.10
CA LEU A 77 1.11 -4.02 -3.80
C LEU A 77 2.22 -3.25 -3.08
N GLU A 78 3.22 -2.75 -3.81
CA GLU A 78 4.24 -1.83 -3.28
C GLU A 78 3.61 -0.57 -2.70
N CYS A 79 2.70 0.08 -3.44
CA CYS A 79 1.99 1.27 -2.96
C CYS A 79 1.24 0.99 -1.64
N LEU A 80 0.49 -0.11 -1.57
CA LEU A 80 -0.22 -0.51 -0.35
C LEU A 80 0.75 -0.77 0.81
N SER A 81 1.87 -1.43 0.54
CA SER A 81 2.89 -1.73 1.56
C SER A 81 3.45 -0.44 2.16
N ILE A 82 3.69 0.59 1.33
CA ILE A 82 4.10 1.92 1.76
C ILE A 82 3.02 2.63 2.59
N PHE A 83 1.76 2.60 2.15
CA PHE A 83 0.67 3.25 2.88
C PHE A 83 0.46 2.64 4.27
N PHE A 84 0.48 1.30 4.37
CA PHE A 84 0.35 0.59 5.65
C PHE A 84 1.54 0.88 6.57
N ARG A 85 2.75 0.93 6.01
CA ARG A 85 3.96 1.25 6.77
C ARG A 85 3.96 2.69 7.31
N LEU A 86 3.54 3.65 6.49
CA LEU A 86 3.33 5.05 6.91
C LEU A 86 2.35 5.11 8.06
N ARG A 87 1.19 4.47 7.90
CA ARG A 87 0.14 4.48 8.92
C ARG A 87 0.60 3.86 10.24
N GLN A 88 1.25 2.70 10.17
CA GLN A 88 1.80 2.04 11.36
C GLN A 88 2.85 2.90 12.07
N THR A 89 3.61 3.69 11.32
CA THR A 89 4.68 4.53 11.88
C THR A 89 4.14 5.83 12.49
N LEU A 90 3.15 6.45 11.85
CA LEU A 90 2.56 7.73 12.28
C LEU A 90 1.44 7.55 13.30
N GLU A 91 0.83 6.37 13.37
CA GLU A 91 -0.23 6.01 14.33
C GLU A 91 0.15 4.76 15.16
N PRO A 92 1.21 4.79 15.97
CA PRO A 92 1.73 3.60 16.65
C PRO A 92 0.76 2.98 17.68
N SER A 93 -0.20 3.76 18.19
CA SER A 93 -1.24 3.28 19.11
C SER A 93 -2.38 2.55 18.40
N ARG A 94 -2.50 2.65 17.08
CA ARG A 94 -3.55 1.97 16.31
C ARG A 94 -3.14 0.53 16.04
N THR A 95 -4.03 -0.41 16.32
CA THR A 95 -3.84 -1.82 15.93
C THR A 95 -3.97 -1.96 14.41
N PRO A 96 -2.95 -2.46 13.69
CA PRO A 96 -3.06 -2.70 12.25
C PRO A 96 -4.10 -3.77 11.91
N ALA A 97 -4.87 -3.55 10.85
CA ALA A 97 -5.83 -4.56 10.40
C ALA A 97 -5.09 -5.84 9.93
N PRO A 98 -5.72 -7.02 10.04
CA PRO A 98 -5.09 -8.28 9.62
C PRO A 98 -4.60 -8.29 8.17
N ALA A 99 -5.31 -7.59 7.26
CA ALA A 99 -4.91 -7.45 5.87
C ALA A 99 -3.61 -6.67 5.72
N GLU A 100 -3.46 -5.55 6.44
CA GLU A 100 -2.23 -4.74 6.44
C GLU A 100 -1.03 -5.57 6.89
N GLN A 101 -1.20 -6.34 7.97
CA GLN A 101 -0.14 -7.21 8.49
C GLN A 101 0.27 -8.29 7.49
N ARG A 102 -0.69 -8.87 6.75
CA ARG A 102 -0.39 -9.89 5.73
C ARG A 102 0.38 -9.31 4.56
N VAL A 103 -0.03 -8.13 4.07
CA VAL A 103 0.67 -7.44 2.97
C VAL A 103 2.10 -7.10 3.39
N GLN A 104 2.28 -6.52 4.58
CA GLN A 104 3.61 -6.22 5.12
C GLN A 104 4.45 -7.49 5.31
N ALA A 105 3.90 -8.54 5.93
CA ALA A 105 4.65 -9.79 6.13
C ALA A 105 5.08 -10.42 4.81
N TYR A 106 4.26 -10.33 3.76
CA TYR A 106 4.64 -10.77 2.42
C TYR A 106 5.74 -9.88 1.83
N PHE A 107 5.60 -8.56 1.92
CA PHE A 107 6.61 -7.60 1.47
C PHE A 107 7.98 -7.90 2.11
N GLU A 108 8.02 -8.17 3.41
CA GLU A 108 9.24 -8.40 4.17
C GLU A 108 9.86 -9.79 3.95
N ARG A 109 9.06 -10.82 3.62
CA ARG A 109 9.50 -12.24 3.60
C ARG A 109 9.58 -12.86 2.21
N SER A 110 8.99 -12.23 1.19
CA SER A 110 8.97 -12.75 -0.18
C SER A 110 10.35 -12.81 -0.83
N GLY A 111 11.31 -12.02 -0.35
CA GLY A 111 12.63 -11.86 -0.97
C GLY A 111 12.63 -11.00 -2.24
N LEU A 112 11.48 -10.45 -2.63
CA LEU A 112 11.35 -9.57 -3.80
C LEU A 112 11.88 -8.15 -3.52
N TRP A 113 11.78 -7.69 -2.28
CA TRP A 113 12.23 -6.38 -1.84
C TRP A 113 13.28 -6.52 -0.76
N ASN A 114 14.53 -6.22 -1.11
CA ASN A 114 15.66 -6.34 -0.21
C ASN A 114 16.03 -4.95 0.34
N PRO A 115 16.23 -4.77 1.66
CA PRO A 115 16.72 -3.50 2.21
C PRO A 115 17.98 -2.93 1.54
N GLU A 116 18.76 -3.78 0.88
CA GLU A 116 20.03 -3.44 0.19
C GLU A 116 19.90 -3.29 -1.33
N ASP A 117 18.74 -3.55 -1.94
CA ASP A 117 18.57 -3.47 -3.40
C ASP A 117 18.63 -2.03 -3.94
N GLY A 118 18.57 -1.03 -3.06
CA GLY A 118 18.64 0.39 -3.41
C GLY A 118 17.44 0.88 -4.23
N ASN A 119 16.40 0.07 -4.44
CA ASN A 119 15.21 0.53 -5.16
C ASN A 119 14.41 1.53 -4.31
N LEU A 120 13.52 2.29 -4.96
CA LEU A 120 12.79 3.36 -4.28
C LEU A 120 11.88 2.80 -3.16
N VAL A 121 11.19 1.69 -3.41
CA VAL A 121 10.24 1.11 -2.44
C VAL A 121 10.94 0.58 -1.19
N SER A 122 12.06 -0.14 -1.32
CA SER A 122 12.89 -0.61 -0.21
C SER A 122 13.49 0.56 0.56
N GLN A 123 14.00 1.60 -0.12
CA GLN A 123 14.49 2.81 0.55
C GLN A 123 13.40 3.49 1.38
N TRP A 124 12.18 3.58 0.85
CA TRP A 124 11.06 4.17 1.58
C TRP A 124 10.63 3.30 2.77
N TYR A 125 10.38 2.02 2.54
CA TYR A 125 9.88 1.09 3.53
C TYR A 125 10.84 0.90 4.71
N TRP A 126 12.13 0.70 4.44
CA TRP A 126 13.12 0.33 5.46
C TRP A 126 13.88 1.51 6.06
N ARG A 127 13.99 2.64 5.35
CA ARG A 127 14.85 3.77 5.81
C ARG A 127 14.04 5.04 6.03
N ARG A 128 13.33 5.53 5.01
CA ARG A 128 12.66 6.85 5.10
C ARG A 128 11.51 6.85 6.08
N ILE A 129 10.59 5.89 5.96
CA ILE A 129 9.39 5.86 6.83
C ILE A 129 9.80 5.65 8.30
N PRO A 130 10.65 4.68 8.67
CA PRO A 130 11.08 4.53 10.06
C PRO A 130 11.74 5.79 10.66
N ALA A 131 12.49 6.56 9.85
CA ALA A 131 13.08 7.82 10.29
C ALA A 131 12.03 8.90 10.63
N MET A 132 10.84 8.84 10.04
CA MET A 132 9.74 9.76 10.36
C MET A 132 9.18 9.51 11.77
N GLY A 133 9.03 8.25 12.17
CA GLY A 133 8.60 7.87 13.52
C GLY A 133 9.61 8.32 14.59
N ASN A 134 10.91 8.25 14.29
CA ASN A 134 11.97 8.65 15.22
C ASN A 134 12.05 10.18 15.43
N ASN A 135 11.61 10.98 14.46
CA ASN A 135 11.55 12.44 14.59
C ASN A 135 10.31 12.95 15.36
N SER A 136 9.46 12.03 15.85
CA SER A 136 8.27 12.34 16.64
C SER A 136 8.51 12.29 18.16
N GLY A 137 9.78 12.23 18.60
CA GLY A 137 10.19 12.35 20.01
C GLY A 137 9.85 13.72 20.61
N PRO A 138 9.71 13.83 21.95
CA PRO A 138 8.96 14.91 22.59
C PRO A 138 9.57 16.27 22.29
N ARG A 139 8.75 17.18 21.75
CA ARG A 139 8.97 18.62 21.83
C ARG A 139 8.43 19.14 23.16
#